data_AF-A0A2V5LFF4-F1
#
_entry.id   AF-A0A2V5LFF4-F1
#
_cell.length_a   1.000
_cell.length_b   1.000
_cell.length_c   1.000
_cell.angle_alpha   90.00
_cell.angle_beta   90.00
_cell.angle_gamma   90.00
#
_symmetry.space_group_name_H-M   'P 1'
#
loop_
_entity.id
_entity.type
_entity.pdbx_description
1 polymer ?
#
loop_
_entity_poly.entity_id
_entity_poly.type
_entity_poly.pdbx_seq_one_letter_code
_entity_poly.pdbx_strand_id
1 'polypeptide(L)'
;MKTTIPILWMMSRPAPGNKAVVALPATAFALVTALLLIVLAGALSFFTHPAPADGFGTAGAYQNLALVALALLILPLLTLGGSAARLSARRRDERLSTLRLLGATPALVGFMAVVEATAVAVLGIAAGIVLYAAALPAVALIHFQGHALGLAGLWLDPLVVLATAAALIVLAAISAAVGMRQVALTPLGVRTRQKAPTVHWVRAALGAGAAVVLYLGMANITASGSIAAVVVILLAAFAGGLALLNLMGPYVLKWFAGRQVRRAATAVRLLAARTILESPKAAWRQVSGLAMTSFIAVVAGTGLAVLNGAGAGIGTAEANLYNDMRTGVMITVVASFLLVACSAGVNQAAAILDRRELYISLDRMGMPRTVMDAARKRAIMSPVRIVTVGSAVLSGVLLFPLTGLAMIFSPLSLLVIAGILAGGIGLIWLGLAASAPVLGRVLAGGSTAAD
;
A
#
# COMPACT_ATOMS: atom_id res chain seq x y z
N MET A 1 20.54 -24.05 22.93
CA MET A 1 20.80 -22.83 22.12
C MET A 1 22.11 -22.89 21.30
N LYS A 2 23.19 -23.56 21.74
CA LYS A 2 24.46 -23.62 20.98
C LYS A 2 24.40 -24.44 19.67
N THR A 3 23.49 -25.41 19.56
CA THR A 3 23.32 -26.25 18.35
C THR A 3 22.34 -25.68 17.30
N THR A 4 21.57 -24.65 17.65
CA THR A 4 20.56 -24.05 16.75
C THR A 4 21.15 -23.13 15.69
N ILE A 5 22.21 -22.38 16.02
CA ILE A 5 22.84 -21.40 15.10
C ILE A 5 23.53 -22.06 13.89
N PRO A 6 24.30 -23.16 14.05
CA PRO A 6 24.94 -23.85 12.93
C PRO A 6 23.94 -24.47 11.95
N ILE A 7 22.86 -25.07 12.46
CA ILE A 7 21.78 -25.65 11.65
C ILE A 7 21.05 -24.56 10.86
N LEU A 8 20.80 -23.41 11.49
CA LEU A 8 20.15 -22.25 10.86
C LEU A 8 21.04 -21.66 9.75
N TRP A 9 22.36 -21.62 9.95
CA TRP A 9 23.31 -21.20 8.93
C TRP A 9 23.41 -22.19 7.76
N MET A 10 23.41 -23.49 8.02
CA MET A 10 23.50 -24.52 6.97
C MET A 10 22.22 -24.57 6.12
N MET A 11 21.04 -24.35 6.73
CA MET A 11 19.74 -24.33 6.03
C MET A 11 19.42 -23.00 5.34
N SER A 12 19.99 -21.89 5.80
CA SER A 12 19.80 -20.57 5.18
C SER A 12 20.55 -20.39 3.87
N ARG A 13 21.44 -21.33 3.50
CA ARG A 13 22.08 -21.34 2.17
C ARG A 13 20.99 -21.42 1.09
N PRO A 14 20.90 -20.42 0.20
CA PRO A 14 19.88 -20.41 -0.84
C PRO A 14 20.14 -21.58 -1.79
N ALA A 15 19.11 -22.42 -2.01
CA ALA A 15 19.19 -23.42 -3.07
C ALA A 15 19.33 -22.70 -4.42
N PRO A 16 20.06 -23.28 -5.40
CA PRO A 16 20.18 -22.72 -6.75
C PRO A 16 18.78 -22.42 -7.32
N GLY A 17 18.55 -21.20 -7.80
CA GLY A 17 17.26 -20.75 -8.34
C GLY A 17 16.37 -19.91 -7.41
N ASN A 18 16.67 -19.81 -6.10
CA ASN A 18 15.77 -19.16 -5.13
C ASN A 18 16.09 -17.68 -4.81
N LYS A 19 17.00 -17.03 -5.55
CA LYS A 19 17.43 -15.64 -5.28
C LYS A 19 16.27 -14.63 -5.36
N ALA A 20 15.31 -14.86 -6.25
CA ALA A 20 14.13 -14.00 -6.40
C ALA A 20 13.24 -13.97 -5.14
N VAL A 21 13.18 -15.08 -4.38
CA VAL A 21 12.34 -15.21 -3.19
C VAL A 21 12.89 -14.41 -2.01
N VAL A 22 14.20 -14.18 -1.96
CA VAL A 22 14.84 -13.33 -0.96
C VAL A 22 14.92 -11.87 -1.43
N ALA A 23 15.17 -11.65 -2.72
CA ALA A 23 15.28 -10.31 -3.28
C ALA A 23 13.97 -9.53 -3.20
N LEU A 24 12.81 -10.16 -3.45
CA LEU A 24 11.51 -9.49 -3.48
C LEU A 24 11.10 -8.88 -2.12
N PRO A 25 11.14 -9.59 -0.99
CA PRO A 25 10.88 -8.97 0.31
C PRO A 25 11.96 -7.97 0.72
N ALA A 26 13.23 -8.22 0.41
CA ALA A 26 14.32 -7.30 0.73
C ALA A 26 14.15 -5.95 0.02
N THR A 27 13.84 -5.94 -1.28
CA THR A 27 13.59 -4.71 -2.03
C THR A 27 12.34 -3.99 -1.53
N ALA A 28 11.29 -4.73 -1.14
CA ALA A 28 10.11 -4.16 -0.51
C ALA A 28 10.46 -3.40 0.78
N PHE A 29 11.20 -4.03 1.69
CA PHE A 29 11.67 -3.38 2.92
C PHE A 29 12.60 -2.19 2.64
N ALA A 30 13.45 -2.28 1.63
CA ALA A 30 14.32 -1.17 1.22
C ALA A 30 13.51 0.04 0.76
N LEU A 31 12.50 -0.17 -0.09
CA LEU A 31 11.64 0.91 -0.59
C LEU A 31 10.75 1.51 0.51
N VAL A 32 10.18 0.68 1.39
CA VAL A 32 9.44 1.15 2.57
C VAL A 32 10.32 2.05 3.43
N THR A 33 11.52 1.58 3.76
CA THR A 33 12.43 2.29 4.66
C THR A 33 12.88 3.60 4.03
N ALA A 34 13.27 3.59 2.75
CA ALA A 34 13.69 4.79 2.04
C ALA A 34 12.56 5.84 1.99
N LEU A 35 11.35 5.45 1.56
CA LEU A 35 10.22 6.38 1.48
C LEU A 35 9.79 6.89 2.85
N LEU A 36 9.79 6.03 3.87
CA LEU A 36 9.46 6.43 5.23
C LEU A 36 10.48 7.43 5.77
N LEU A 37 11.78 7.18 5.61
CA LEU A 37 12.83 8.11 6.05
C LEU A 37 12.78 9.44 5.30
N ILE A 38 12.53 9.43 3.98
CA ILE A 38 12.37 10.66 3.19
C ILE A 38 11.23 11.52 3.74
N VAL A 39 10.06 10.93 3.98
CA VAL A 39 8.92 11.71 4.48
C VAL A 39 9.10 12.10 5.95
N LEU A 40 9.70 11.24 6.76
CA LEU A 40 10.01 11.57 8.16
C LEU A 40 11.01 12.72 8.24
N ALA A 41 12.05 12.73 7.40
CA ALA A 41 13.00 13.83 7.27
C ALA A 41 12.30 15.14 6.88
N GLY A 42 11.47 15.10 5.83
CA GLY A 42 10.69 16.26 5.41
C GLY A 42 9.76 16.77 6.52
N ALA A 43 9.07 15.88 7.22
CA ALA A 43 8.15 16.26 8.29
C ALA A 43 8.88 16.86 9.51
N LEU A 44 9.98 16.24 9.95
CA LEU A 44 10.78 16.74 11.09
C LEU A 44 11.54 18.03 10.76
N SER A 45 11.81 18.33 9.49
CA SER A 45 12.43 19.59 9.08
C SER A 45 11.61 20.81 9.55
N PHE A 46 10.27 20.73 9.55
CA PHE A 46 9.39 21.81 10.02
C PHE A 46 9.37 21.99 11.56
N PHE A 47 9.84 20.99 12.31
CA PHE A 47 9.98 21.08 13.77
C PHE A 47 11.36 21.59 14.17
N THR A 48 12.40 21.25 13.41
CA THR A 48 13.78 21.67 13.66
C THR A 48 14.08 23.06 13.10
N HIS A 49 13.49 23.40 11.96
CA HIS A 49 13.61 24.68 11.29
C HIS A 49 12.20 25.27 11.08
N PRO A 50 11.56 25.75 12.17
CA PRO A 50 10.22 26.31 12.10
C PRO A 50 10.21 27.60 11.28
N ALA A 51 9.10 27.85 10.59
CA ALA A 51 8.89 29.12 9.91
C ALA A 51 8.92 30.30 10.92
N PRO A 52 9.28 31.52 10.48
CA PRO A 52 9.27 32.70 11.34
C PRO A 52 7.92 32.88 12.04
N ALA A 53 7.93 33.19 13.33
CA ALA A 53 6.71 33.43 14.08
C ALA A 53 6.02 34.71 13.56
N ASP A 54 4.78 34.56 13.09
CA ASP A 54 3.94 35.64 12.60
C ASP A 54 2.58 35.64 13.32
N GLY A 55 1.83 36.75 13.21
CA GLY A 55 0.50 36.86 13.79
C GLY A 55 -0.54 35.90 13.19
N PHE A 56 -0.20 35.24 12.08
CA PHE A 56 -1.05 34.26 11.38
C PHE A 56 -0.83 32.81 11.82
N GLY A 57 0.26 32.52 12.55
CA GLY A 57 0.56 31.17 13.03
C GLY A 57 1.02 30.20 11.93
N THR A 58 1.72 30.69 10.90
CA THR A 58 2.17 29.87 9.76
C THR A 58 3.08 28.72 10.18
N ALA A 59 3.96 28.93 11.18
CA ALA A 59 4.80 27.88 11.75
C ALA A 59 3.98 26.68 12.27
N GLY A 60 2.89 26.96 12.99
CA GLY A 60 1.98 25.93 13.48
C GLY A 60 1.22 25.23 12.34
N ALA A 61 0.89 25.96 11.26
CA ALA A 61 0.25 25.38 10.09
C ALA A 61 1.15 24.34 9.39
N TYR A 62 2.44 24.66 9.17
CA TYR A 62 3.41 23.70 8.60
C TYR A 62 3.55 22.45 9.45
N GLN A 63 3.65 22.59 10.78
CA GLN A 63 3.78 21.45 11.70
C GLN A 63 2.54 20.57 11.69
N ASN A 64 1.34 21.17 11.71
CA ASN A 64 0.08 20.42 11.63
C ASN A 64 -0.06 19.69 10.29
N LEU A 65 0.30 20.34 9.19
CA LEU A 65 0.30 19.72 7.85
C LEU A 65 1.30 18.57 7.75
N ALA A 66 2.49 18.72 8.34
CA ALA A 66 3.49 17.66 8.42
C ALA A 66 2.98 16.43 9.21
N LEU A 67 2.31 16.66 10.34
CA LEU A 67 1.68 15.59 11.13
C LEU A 67 0.57 14.88 10.35
N VAL A 68 -0.26 15.63 9.63
CA VAL A 68 -1.29 15.06 8.75
C VAL A 68 -0.63 14.22 7.65
N ALA A 69 0.39 14.74 6.97
CA ALA A 69 1.11 14.00 5.92
C ALA A 69 1.71 12.69 6.43
N LEU A 70 2.34 12.71 7.62
CA LEU A 70 2.83 11.50 8.28
C LEU A 70 1.70 10.51 8.58
N ALA A 71 0.60 10.98 9.17
CA ALA A 71 -0.55 10.14 9.52
C ALA A 71 -1.15 9.45 8.28
N LEU A 72 -1.22 10.15 7.13
CA LEU A 72 -1.71 9.61 5.87
C LEU A 72 -0.86 8.44 5.34
N LEU A 73 0.46 8.47 5.59
CA LEU A 73 1.37 7.44 5.10
C LEU A 73 1.44 6.19 5.96
N ILE A 74 1.07 6.27 7.25
CA ILE A 74 1.10 5.12 8.18
C ILE A 74 0.41 3.91 7.55
N LEU A 75 -0.75 4.12 6.92
CA LEU A 75 -1.59 3.02 6.47
C LEU A 75 -1.00 2.28 5.24
N PRO A 76 -0.60 2.94 4.14
CA PRO A 76 0.17 2.30 3.07
C PRO A 76 1.42 1.58 3.58
N LEU A 77 2.17 2.18 4.50
CA LEU A 77 3.39 1.60 5.08
C LEU A 77 3.10 0.30 5.84
N LEU A 78 2.10 0.29 6.72
CA LEU A 78 1.69 -0.90 7.48
C LEU A 78 1.23 -2.03 6.57
N THR A 79 0.49 -1.71 5.50
CA THR A 79 0.01 -2.72 4.55
C THR A 79 1.15 -3.39 3.77
N LEU A 80 2.14 -2.60 3.33
CA LEU A 80 3.29 -3.06 2.57
C LEU A 80 4.28 -3.85 3.44
N GLY A 81 4.61 -3.36 4.64
CA GLY A 81 5.47 -4.08 5.58
C GLY A 81 4.88 -5.43 5.99
N GLY A 82 3.57 -5.45 6.28
CA GLY A 82 2.86 -6.68 6.65
C GLY A 82 2.72 -7.69 5.49
N SER A 83 2.62 -7.25 4.23
CA SER A 83 2.60 -8.17 3.08
C SER A 83 3.98 -8.78 2.80
N ALA A 84 5.04 -7.97 2.83
CA ALA A 84 6.42 -8.41 2.63
C ALA A 84 6.86 -9.44 3.68
N ALA A 85 6.53 -9.21 4.96
CA ALA A 85 6.84 -10.14 6.05
C ALA A 85 6.11 -11.49 5.89
N ARG A 86 4.81 -11.46 5.57
CA ARG A 86 4.02 -12.70 5.38
C ARG A 86 4.49 -13.52 4.18
N LEU A 87 4.92 -12.88 3.09
CA LEU A 87 5.49 -13.56 1.94
C LEU A 87 6.78 -14.31 2.31
N SER A 88 7.66 -13.68 3.10
CA SER A 88 8.91 -14.30 3.57
C SER A 88 8.66 -15.56 4.40
N ALA A 89 7.62 -15.54 5.23
CA ALA A 89 7.25 -16.65 6.12
C ALA A 89 6.63 -17.84 5.36
N ARG A 90 5.61 -17.61 4.51
CA ARG A 90 4.84 -18.68 3.83
C ARG A 90 5.64 -19.58 2.89
N ARG A 91 6.75 -19.09 2.34
CA ARG A 91 7.57 -19.84 1.36
C ARG A 91 8.53 -20.82 2.01
N ARG A 92 8.96 -20.51 3.24
CA ARG A 92 9.86 -21.41 3.99
C ARG A 92 9.10 -22.58 4.59
N ASP A 93 7.76 -22.56 4.62
CA ASP A 93 6.91 -23.66 5.07
C ASP A 93 7.23 -25.00 4.38
N GLU A 94 7.69 -24.99 3.12
CA GLU A 94 8.04 -26.22 2.38
C GLU A 94 9.25 -26.94 3.01
N ARG A 95 10.31 -26.19 3.35
CA ARG A 95 11.49 -26.72 4.07
C ARG A 95 11.17 -27.06 5.53
N LEU A 96 10.30 -26.28 6.15
CA LEU A 96 9.85 -26.50 7.52
C LEU A 96 8.91 -27.71 7.64
N SER A 97 8.21 -28.08 6.57
CA SER A 97 7.39 -29.30 6.50
C SER A 97 8.26 -30.56 6.63
N THR A 98 9.41 -30.59 5.96
CA THR A 98 10.41 -31.67 6.09
C THR A 98 10.94 -31.74 7.53
N LEU A 99 11.23 -30.60 8.16
CA LEU A 99 11.65 -30.57 9.57
C LEU A 99 10.55 -31.04 10.53
N ARG A 100 9.28 -30.71 10.27
CA ARG A 100 8.14 -31.23 11.05
C ARG A 100 7.98 -32.73 10.86
N LEU A 101 8.20 -33.25 9.65
CA LEU A 101 8.22 -34.71 9.37
C LEU A 101 9.37 -35.41 10.09
N LEU A 102 10.47 -34.71 10.34
CA LEU A 102 11.61 -35.17 11.16
C LEU A 102 11.39 -34.95 12.69
N GLY A 103 10.19 -34.55 13.12
CA GLY A 103 9.83 -34.42 14.54
C GLY A 103 10.08 -33.04 15.17
N ALA A 104 10.45 -32.01 14.40
CA ALA A 104 10.64 -30.67 14.95
C ALA A 104 9.33 -30.07 15.47
N THR A 105 9.37 -29.42 16.64
CA THR A 105 8.19 -28.79 17.24
C THR A 105 7.70 -27.59 16.41
N PRO A 106 6.38 -27.33 16.34
CA PRO A 106 5.83 -26.17 15.63
C PRO A 106 6.39 -24.83 16.14
N ALA A 107 6.73 -24.75 17.43
CA ALA A 107 7.32 -23.56 18.05
C ALA A 107 8.73 -23.28 17.51
N LEU A 108 9.58 -24.31 17.41
CA LEU A 108 10.93 -24.18 16.86
C LEU A 108 10.89 -23.76 15.39
N VAL A 109 10.00 -24.38 14.62
CA VAL A 109 9.73 -24.05 13.21
C VAL A 109 9.26 -22.60 13.04
N GLY A 110 8.33 -22.14 13.88
CA GLY A 110 7.88 -20.76 13.90
C GLY A 110 8.99 -19.78 14.25
N PHE A 111 9.82 -20.08 15.25
CA PHE A 111 10.94 -19.24 15.65
C PHE A 111 11.97 -19.10 14.52
N MET A 112 12.36 -20.20 13.88
CA MET A 112 13.30 -20.17 12.76
C MET A 112 12.77 -19.32 11.59
N ALA A 113 11.48 -19.46 11.27
CA ALA A 113 10.84 -18.66 10.22
C ALA A 113 10.83 -17.16 10.53
N VAL A 114 10.57 -16.79 11.79
CA VAL A 114 10.61 -15.38 12.23
C VAL A 114 12.03 -14.83 12.14
N VAL A 115 13.03 -15.52 12.68
CA VAL A 115 14.44 -15.09 12.63
C VAL A 115 14.90 -14.85 11.19
N GLU A 116 14.58 -15.77 10.29
CA GLU A 116 14.98 -15.68 8.89
C GLU A 116 14.24 -14.54 8.15
N ALA A 117 12.93 -14.35 8.39
CA ALA A 117 12.19 -13.23 7.85
C ALA A 117 12.72 -11.88 8.38
N THR A 118 13.06 -11.81 9.66
CA THR A 118 13.67 -10.64 10.28
C THR A 118 15.06 -10.35 9.69
N ALA A 119 15.88 -11.36 9.42
CA ALA A 119 17.19 -11.16 8.78
C ALA A 119 17.05 -10.54 7.36
N VAL A 120 16.08 -11.01 6.57
CA VAL A 120 15.78 -10.41 5.25
C VAL A 120 15.28 -8.97 5.40
N ALA A 121 14.46 -8.69 6.42
CA ALA A 121 14.00 -7.33 6.70
C ALA A 121 15.16 -6.41 7.09
N VAL A 122 16.10 -6.86 7.93
CA VAL A 122 17.30 -6.09 8.32
C VAL A 122 18.13 -5.73 7.08
N LEU A 123 18.38 -6.67 6.19
CA LEU A 123 19.11 -6.41 4.94
C LEU A 123 18.38 -5.39 4.05
N GLY A 124 17.06 -5.53 3.92
CA GLY A 124 16.23 -4.58 3.19
C GLY A 124 16.26 -3.18 3.81
N ILE A 125 16.11 -3.08 5.13
CA ILE A 125 16.14 -1.81 5.87
C ILE A 125 17.50 -1.13 5.71
N ALA A 126 18.61 -1.87 5.82
CA ALA A 126 19.95 -1.33 5.57
C ALA A 126 20.09 -0.77 4.15
N ALA A 127 19.64 -1.51 3.13
CA ALA A 127 19.61 -1.03 1.76
C ALA A 127 18.71 0.21 1.59
N GLY A 128 17.60 0.27 2.33
CA GLY A 128 16.69 1.42 2.34
C GLY A 128 17.28 2.68 2.95
N ILE A 129 18.11 2.57 3.99
CA ILE A 129 18.87 3.69 4.55
C ILE A 129 19.85 4.25 3.51
N VAL A 130 20.53 3.36 2.77
CA VAL A 130 21.42 3.75 1.67
C VAL A 130 20.63 4.46 0.55
N LEU A 131 19.47 3.92 0.18
CA LEU A 131 18.59 4.54 -0.82
C LEU A 131 18.07 5.92 -0.36
N TYR A 132 17.73 6.08 0.91
CA TYR A 132 17.37 7.36 1.50
C TYR A 132 18.53 8.37 1.34
N ALA A 133 19.74 8.00 1.76
CA ALA A 133 20.92 8.86 1.62
C ALA A 133 21.20 9.23 0.15
N ALA A 134 21.03 8.29 -0.77
CA ALA A 134 21.20 8.53 -2.21
C ALA A 134 20.10 9.43 -2.81
N ALA A 135 18.89 9.42 -2.25
CA ALA A 135 17.76 10.25 -2.69
C ALA A 135 17.81 11.68 -2.13
N LEU A 136 18.50 11.90 -1.01
CA LEU A 136 18.59 13.20 -0.33
C LEU A 136 18.96 14.37 -1.26
N PRO A 137 19.96 14.27 -2.16
CA PRO A 137 20.33 15.38 -3.04
C PRO A 137 19.17 15.84 -3.94
N ALA A 138 18.35 14.91 -4.43
CA ALA A 138 17.19 15.24 -5.25
C ALA A 138 16.07 15.87 -4.41
N VAL A 139 15.83 15.37 -3.19
CA VAL A 139 14.81 15.90 -2.29
C VAL A 139 15.20 17.27 -1.72
N ALA A 140 16.50 17.52 -1.52
CA ALA A 140 17.02 18.78 -1.00
C ALA A 140 16.81 19.98 -1.95
N LEU A 141 16.56 19.72 -3.24
CA LEU A 141 16.26 20.75 -4.25
C LEU A 141 14.81 21.26 -4.18
N ILE A 142 13.96 20.61 -3.39
CA ILE A 142 12.57 21.03 -3.23
C ILE A 142 12.53 22.30 -2.39
N HIS A 143 11.80 23.30 -2.89
CA HIS A 143 11.68 24.60 -2.23
C HIS A 143 10.50 24.59 -1.25
N PHE A 144 10.75 25.04 -0.03
CA PHE A 144 9.78 25.31 1.02
C PHE A 144 10.19 26.60 1.73
N GLN A 145 9.22 27.40 2.16
CA GLN A 145 9.43 28.68 2.84
C GLN A 145 10.30 29.65 2.01
N GLY A 146 10.16 29.60 0.69
CA GLY A 146 10.91 30.42 -0.26
C GLY A 146 12.38 30.02 -0.49
N HIS A 147 12.87 28.96 0.15
CA HIS A 147 14.26 28.49 0.03
C HIS A 147 14.30 26.97 -0.20
N ALA A 148 15.41 26.43 -0.69
CA ALA A 148 15.58 24.99 -0.79
C ALA A 148 15.68 24.37 0.62
N LEU A 149 15.06 23.19 0.84
CA LEU A 149 15.13 22.47 2.12
C LEU A 149 16.58 22.19 2.56
N GLY A 150 17.48 22.02 1.59
CA GLY A 150 18.89 21.80 1.83
C GLY A 150 19.20 20.41 2.39
N LEU A 151 20.47 20.01 2.33
CA LEU A 151 20.91 18.70 2.84
C LEU A 151 20.92 18.65 4.37
N ALA A 152 21.25 19.77 5.02
CA ALA A 152 21.34 19.86 6.47
C ALA A 152 19.95 19.71 7.14
N GLY A 153 18.89 20.25 6.53
CA GLY A 153 17.52 20.13 7.05
C GLY A 153 16.89 18.76 6.87
N LEU A 154 17.43 17.94 5.95
CA LEU A 154 16.92 16.60 5.64
C LEU A 154 17.74 15.47 6.23
N TRP A 155 18.93 15.75 6.78
CA TRP A 155 19.74 14.76 7.47
C TRP A 155 19.14 14.45 8.83
N LEU A 156 18.58 13.25 8.99
CA LEU A 156 18.00 12.81 10.26
C LEU A 156 19.09 12.54 11.29
N ASP A 157 18.79 12.85 12.56
CA ASP A 157 19.58 12.39 13.69
C ASP A 157 19.72 10.85 13.60
N PRO A 158 20.94 10.30 13.68
CA PRO A 158 21.18 8.86 13.72
C PRO A 158 20.27 8.09 14.68
N LEU A 159 19.88 8.69 15.82
CA LEU A 159 18.96 8.09 16.77
C LEU A 159 17.56 7.88 16.18
N VAL A 160 17.05 8.84 15.39
CA VAL A 160 15.74 8.73 14.72
C VAL A 160 15.80 7.65 13.63
N VAL A 161 16.90 7.57 12.89
CA VAL A 161 17.10 6.51 11.87
C VAL A 161 17.14 5.14 12.53
N LEU A 162 17.89 4.98 13.63
CA LEU A 162 17.97 3.74 14.39
C LEU A 162 16.62 3.34 15.02
N ALA A 163 15.91 4.30 15.62
CA ALA A 163 14.59 4.06 16.19
C ALA A 163 13.58 3.61 15.12
N THR A 164 13.62 4.24 13.95
CA THR A 164 12.79 3.89 12.80
C THR A 164 13.12 2.50 12.26
N ALA A 165 14.40 2.18 12.10
CA ALA A 165 14.86 0.87 11.69
C ALA A 165 14.42 -0.22 12.70
N ALA A 166 14.59 0.03 14.00
CA ALA A 166 14.16 -0.87 15.06
C ALA A 166 12.64 -1.10 15.01
N ALA A 167 11.84 -0.04 14.84
CA ALA A 167 10.38 -0.14 14.72
C ALA A 167 9.96 -1.00 13.50
N LEU A 168 10.63 -0.83 12.34
CA LEU A 168 10.37 -1.63 11.15
C LEU A 168 10.78 -3.10 11.32
N ILE A 169 11.90 -3.37 11.99
CA ILE A 169 12.36 -4.74 12.33
C ILE A 169 11.34 -5.43 13.25
N VAL A 170 10.88 -4.74 14.30
CA VAL A 170 9.87 -5.25 15.22
C VAL A 170 8.56 -5.52 14.49
N LEU A 171 8.11 -4.59 13.65
CA LEU A 171 6.92 -4.76 12.83
C LEU A 171 7.02 -5.97 11.89
N ALA A 172 8.18 -6.19 11.28
CA ALA A 172 8.45 -7.34 10.42
C ALA A 172 8.40 -8.65 11.20
N ALA A 173 9.04 -8.70 12.38
CA ALA A 173 9.06 -9.86 13.26
C ALA A 173 7.64 -10.23 13.74
N ILE A 174 6.86 -9.23 14.20
CA ILE A 174 5.46 -9.43 14.62
C ILE A 174 4.62 -9.93 13.43
N SER A 175 4.80 -9.32 12.26
CA SER A 175 4.04 -9.71 11.05
C SER A 175 4.36 -11.14 10.61
N ALA A 176 5.63 -11.56 10.70
CA ALA A 176 6.06 -12.93 10.43
C ALA A 176 5.48 -13.90 11.47
N ALA A 177 5.55 -13.57 12.76
CA ALA A 177 5.01 -14.39 13.85
C ALA A 177 3.49 -14.62 13.71
N VAL A 178 2.75 -13.56 13.42
CA VAL A 178 1.30 -13.64 13.16
C VAL A 178 1.01 -14.47 11.90
N GLY A 179 1.84 -14.35 10.86
CA GLY A 179 1.76 -15.16 9.65
C GLY A 179 1.90 -16.66 9.93
N MET A 180 2.86 -17.04 10.77
CA MET A 180 3.12 -18.44 11.15
C MET A 180 2.02 -19.02 12.06
N ARG A 181 1.46 -18.21 12.98
CA ARG A 181 0.41 -18.66 13.91
C ARG A 181 -0.83 -19.20 13.19
N GLN A 182 -1.17 -18.64 12.03
CA GLN A 182 -2.31 -19.11 11.21
C GLN A 182 -2.08 -20.46 10.53
N VAL A 183 -0.83 -20.89 10.33
CA VAL A 183 -0.47 -22.16 9.67
C VAL A 183 -0.34 -23.31 10.69
N ALA A 184 0.11 -23.00 11.91
CA ALA A 184 0.21 -24.00 12.99
C ALA A 184 -1.16 -24.47 13.51
N LEU A 185 -2.20 -23.64 13.42
CA LEU A 185 -3.51 -23.90 14.02
C LEU A 185 -4.44 -24.79 13.19
N THR A 186 -4.16 -25.09 11.92
CA THR A 186 -5.06 -25.89 11.07
C THR A 186 -4.37 -27.04 10.33
N PRO A 187 -3.81 -28.04 11.05
CA PRO A 187 -3.37 -29.29 10.44
C PRO A 187 -4.54 -30.07 9.78
N LEU A 188 -5.81 -29.83 10.17
CA LEU A 188 -7.00 -30.43 9.57
C LEU A 188 -7.69 -29.61 8.46
N GLY A 189 -7.22 -28.39 8.17
CA GLY A 189 -7.85 -27.49 7.19
C GLY A 189 -7.84 -28.01 5.74
N VAL A 190 -7.05 -29.06 5.48
CA VAL A 190 -6.97 -29.76 4.18
C VAL A 190 -8.15 -30.71 3.98
N ARG A 191 -8.74 -31.27 5.05
CA ARG A 191 -9.81 -32.27 4.96
C ARG A 191 -11.20 -31.64 4.99
N THR A 192 -11.34 -30.49 5.64
CA THR A 192 -12.55 -29.66 5.56
C THR A 192 -12.25 -28.48 4.64
N ARG A 193 -12.74 -28.51 3.39
CA ARG A 193 -12.81 -27.32 2.54
C ARG A 193 -13.66 -26.27 3.27
N GLN A 194 -13.05 -25.47 4.15
CA GLN A 194 -13.75 -24.40 4.86
C GLN A 194 -14.36 -23.49 3.80
N LYS A 195 -15.70 -23.39 3.80
CA LYS A 195 -16.45 -22.50 2.91
C LYS A 195 -15.77 -21.12 2.94
N ALA A 196 -15.41 -20.62 1.77
CA ALA A 196 -14.78 -19.30 1.66
C ALA A 196 -15.68 -18.26 2.34
N PRO A 197 -15.13 -17.40 3.23
CA PRO A 197 -15.94 -16.44 3.98
C PRO A 197 -16.70 -15.53 3.01
N THR A 198 -18.03 -15.61 3.05
CA THR A 198 -18.89 -14.83 2.17
C THR A 198 -19.06 -13.42 2.73
N VAL A 199 -18.92 -12.42 1.87
CA VAL A 199 -19.21 -11.03 2.23
C VAL A 199 -20.72 -10.82 2.09
N HIS A 200 -21.38 -10.48 3.18
CA HIS A 200 -22.82 -10.20 3.24
C HIS A 200 -23.13 -8.76 2.81
N TRP A 201 -24.30 -8.58 2.18
CA TRP A 201 -24.78 -7.28 1.67
C TRP A 201 -25.01 -6.24 2.78
N VAL A 202 -25.22 -6.70 4.02
CA VAL A 202 -25.37 -5.84 5.21
C VAL A 202 -24.21 -4.87 5.36
N ARG A 203 -22.97 -5.26 5.02
CA ARG A 203 -21.81 -4.35 5.06
C ARG A 203 -21.94 -3.20 4.07
N ALA A 204 -22.56 -3.42 2.91
CA ALA A 204 -22.81 -2.37 1.95
C ALA A 204 -23.96 -1.47 2.36
N ALA A 205 -25.01 -2.02 3.01
CA ALA A 205 -26.10 -1.22 3.56
C ALA A 205 -25.61 -0.33 4.72
N LEU A 206 -24.86 -0.89 5.67
CA LEU A 206 -24.22 -0.14 6.75
C LEU A 206 -23.24 0.90 6.21
N GLY A 207 -22.45 0.54 5.20
CA GLY A 207 -21.58 1.48 4.51
C GLY A 207 -22.34 2.61 3.83
N ALA A 208 -23.42 2.33 3.11
CA ALA A 208 -24.25 3.36 2.50
C ALA A 208 -24.84 4.32 3.55
N GLY A 209 -25.38 3.78 4.66
CA GLY A 209 -25.88 4.59 5.77
C GLY A 209 -24.80 5.48 6.39
N ALA A 210 -23.61 4.93 6.68
CA ALA A 210 -22.49 5.70 7.21
C ALA A 210 -21.99 6.76 6.22
N ALA A 211 -22.00 6.48 4.91
CA ALA A 211 -21.64 7.46 3.89
C ALA A 211 -22.60 8.65 3.86
N VAL A 212 -23.91 8.39 4.02
CA VAL A 212 -24.92 9.46 4.12
C VAL A 212 -24.69 10.30 5.37
N VAL A 213 -24.45 9.68 6.54
CA VAL A 213 -24.18 10.41 7.78
C VAL A 213 -22.94 11.31 7.65
N LEU A 214 -21.85 10.78 7.09
CA LEU A 214 -20.63 11.57 6.85
C LEU A 214 -20.87 12.70 5.83
N TYR A 215 -21.62 12.45 4.76
CA TYR A 215 -21.98 13.46 3.77
C TYR A 215 -22.79 14.60 4.40
N LEU A 216 -23.80 14.27 5.21
CA LEU A 216 -24.61 15.27 5.92
C LEU A 216 -23.76 16.07 6.92
N GLY A 217 -22.83 15.43 7.63
CA GLY A 217 -21.85 16.13 8.47
C GLY A 217 -20.99 17.11 7.67
N MET A 218 -20.50 16.69 6.50
CA MET A 218 -19.70 17.54 5.61
C MET A 218 -20.51 18.68 5.01
N ALA A 219 -21.80 18.48 4.70
CA ALA A 219 -22.68 19.53 4.17
C ALA A 219 -22.88 20.69 5.17
N ASN A 220 -22.72 20.44 6.46
CA ASN A 220 -22.83 21.44 7.53
C ASN A 220 -21.47 22.06 7.91
N ILE A 221 -20.39 21.78 7.17
CA ILE A 221 -19.04 22.25 7.52
C ILE A 221 -18.94 23.79 7.53
N THR A 222 -19.64 24.46 6.62
CA THR A 222 -19.65 25.93 6.50
C THR A 222 -20.44 26.62 7.61
N ALA A 223 -21.34 25.91 8.29
CA ALA A 223 -22.11 26.44 9.42
C ALA A 223 -21.30 26.45 10.73
N SER A 224 -20.15 25.78 10.78
CA SER A 224 -19.44 25.48 12.04
C SER A 224 -18.68 26.66 12.65
N GLY A 225 -18.54 27.80 11.97
CA GLY A 225 -18.02 29.09 12.48
C GLY A 225 -16.59 29.10 13.06
N SER A 226 -16.01 27.94 13.34
CA SER A 226 -14.74 27.75 14.04
C SER A 226 -13.82 26.84 13.24
N ILE A 227 -12.58 27.30 13.05
CA ILE A 227 -11.55 26.57 12.29
C ILE A 227 -11.28 25.19 12.93
N ALA A 228 -11.31 25.09 14.26
CA ALA A 228 -11.14 23.84 14.98
C ALA A 228 -12.23 22.81 14.64
N ALA A 229 -13.52 23.22 14.57
CA ALA A 229 -14.60 22.31 14.20
C ALA A 229 -14.47 21.83 12.75
N VAL A 230 -14.10 22.73 11.82
CA VAL A 230 -13.83 22.38 10.41
C VAL A 230 -12.75 21.30 10.32
N VAL A 231 -11.63 21.46 11.03
CA VAL A 231 -10.52 20.47 11.02
C VAL A 231 -10.98 19.12 11.57
N VAL A 232 -11.73 19.11 12.68
CA VAL A 232 -12.26 17.86 13.27
C VAL A 232 -13.22 17.16 12.31
N ILE A 233 -14.13 17.90 11.66
CA ILE A 233 -15.06 17.34 10.66
C ILE A 233 -14.29 16.76 9.47
N LEU A 234 -13.24 17.44 8.99
CA LEU A 234 -12.41 16.99 7.89
C LEU A 234 -11.66 15.69 8.23
N LEU A 235 -11.05 15.63 9.42
CA LEU A 235 -10.38 14.42 9.92
C LEU A 235 -11.36 13.26 10.12
N ALA A 236 -12.55 13.53 10.69
CA ALA A 236 -13.60 12.54 10.89
C ALA A 236 -14.14 12.00 9.56
N ALA A 237 -14.36 12.88 8.57
CA ALA A 237 -14.79 12.48 7.23
C ALA A 237 -13.71 11.68 6.49
N PHE A 238 -12.43 12.05 6.68
CA PHE A 238 -11.31 11.30 6.13
C PHE A 238 -11.23 9.89 6.74
N ALA A 239 -11.19 9.78 8.07
CA ALA A 239 -11.15 8.50 8.77
C ALA A 239 -12.39 7.65 8.47
N GLY A 240 -13.57 8.26 8.47
CA GLY A 240 -14.83 7.62 8.11
C GLY A 240 -14.87 7.13 6.66
N GLY A 241 -14.34 7.91 5.71
CA GLY A 241 -14.18 7.52 4.31
C GLY A 241 -13.28 6.31 4.12
N LEU A 242 -12.14 6.26 4.82
CA LEU A 242 -11.26 5.09 4.82
C LEU A 242 -11.94 3.85 5.44
N ALA A 243 -12.68 4.03 6.54
CA ALA A 243 -13.45 2.96 7.17
C ALA A 243 -14.55 2.42 6.23
N LEU A 244 -15.25 3.31 5.53
CA LEU A 244 -16.24 2.99 4.51
C LEU A 244 -15.66 2.14 3.39
N LEU A 245 -14.52 2.54 2.84
CA LEU A 245 -13.82 1.78 1.82
C LEU A 245 -13.52 0.35 2.30
N ASN A 246 -13.00 0.20 3.52
CA ASN A 246 -12.69 -1.13 4.07
C ASN A 246 -13.94 -1.97 4.38
N LEU A 247 -15.03 -1.34 4.78
CA LEU A 247 -16.29 -2.01 5.06
C LEU A 247 -16.97 -2.51 3.76
N MET A 248 -17.06 -1.64 2.76
CA MET A 248 -17.77 -1.88 1.51
C MET A 248 -16.94 -2.61 0.46
N GLY A 249 -15.63 -2.40 0.45
CA GLY A 249 -14.71 -2.84 -0.61
C GLY A 249 -14.84 -4.31 -1.01
N PRO A 250 -14.77 -5.27 -0.07
CA PRO A 250 -14.94 -6.69 -0.38
C PRO A 250 -16.29 -7.04 -1.02
N TYR A 251 -17.37 -6.34 -0.64
CA TYR A 251 -18.70 -6.56 -1.22
C TYR A 251 -18.79 -5.97 -2.62
N VAL A 252 -18.28 -4.76 -2.82
CA VAL A 252 -18.24 -4.10 -4.13
C VAL A 252 -17.49 -4.97 -5.14
N LEU A 253 -16.32 -5.51 -4.77
CA LEU A 253 -15.58 -6.46 -5.59
C LEU A 253 -16.40 -7.71 -5.94
N LYS A 254 -17.05 -8.31 -4.94
CA LYS A 254 -17.91 -9.49 -5.14
C LYS A 254 -19.03 -9.20 -6.14
N TRP A 255 -19.68 -8.05 -6.00
CA TRP A 255 -20.79 -7.65 -6.86
C TRP A 255 -20.34 -7.41 -8.31
N PHE A 256 -19.26 -6.66 -8.51
CA PHE A 256 -18.69 -6.45 -9.85
C PHE A 256 -18.20 -7.75 -10.48
N ALA A 257 -17.48 -8.60 -9.72
CA ALA A 257 -17.03 -9.90 -10.21
C ALA A 257 -18.21 -10.82 -10.57
N GLY A 258 -19.29 -10.80 -9.78
CA GLY A 258 -20.53 -11.53 -10.08
C GLY A 258 -21.17 -11.07 -11.39
N ARG A 259 -21.22 -9.76 -11.65
CA ARG A 259 -21.66 -9.22 -12.94
C ARG A 259 -20.73 -9.61 -14.09
N GLN A 260 -19.41 -9.59 -13.86
CA GLN A 260 -18.43 -10.01 -14.87
C GLN A 260 -18.57 -11.49 -15.25
N VAL A 261 -18.85 -12.37 -14.29
CA VAL A 261 -19.15 -13.79 -14.58
C VAL A 261 -20.37 -13.93 -15.47
N ARG A 262 -21.46 -13.23 -15.17
CA ARG A 262 -22.70 -13.29 -15.97
C ARG A 262 -22.53 -12.75 -17.40
N ARG A 263 -21.55 -11.87 -17.63
CA ARG A 263 -21.25 -11.26 -18.94
C ARG A 263 -19.99 -11.83 -19.60
N ALA A 264 -19.43 -12.92 -19.08
CA ALA A 264 -18.18 -13.48 -19.58
C ALA A 264 -18.43 -14.28 -20.87
N ALA A 265 -18.05 -13.71 -22.01
CA ALA A 265 -18.09 -14.38 -23.31
C ALA A 265 -16.79 -15.14 -23.67
N THR A 266 -15.75 -15.03 -22.85
CA THR A 266 -14.44 -15.67 -23.09
C THR A 266 -13.91 -16.36 -21.84
N ALA A 267 -13.12 -17.43 -22.03
CA ALA A 267 -12.49 -18.17 -20.93
C ALA A 267 -11.64 -17.25 -20.03
N VAL A 268 -10.88 -16.33 -20.62
CA VAL A 268 -10.08 -15.32 -19.90
C VAL A 268 -10.93 -14.48 -18.96
N ARG A 269 -12.11 -13.99 -19.42
CA ARG A 269 -13.03 -13.19 -18.60
C ARG A 269 -13.65 -14.02 -17.47
N LEU A 270 -14.04 -15.25 -17.78
CA LEU A 270 -14.68 -16.14 -16.84
C LEU A 270 -13.72 -16.54 -15.72
N LEU A 271 -12.51 -16.99 -16.08
CA LEU A 271 -11.47 -17.38 -15.14
C LEU A 271 -11.11 -16.20 -14.22
N ALA A 272 -10.83 -15.03 -14.80
CA ALA A 272 -10.47 -13.84 -14.02
C ALA A 272 -11.54 -13.46 -13.00
N ALA A 273 -12.82 -13.47 -13.39
CA ALA A 273 -13.92 -13.12 -12.51
C ALA A 273 -14.17 -14.20 -11.43
N ARG A 274 -14.04 -15.49 -11.77
CA ARG A 274 -14.14 -16.59 -10.82
C ARG A 274 -13.02 -16.57 -9.78
N THR A 275 -11.79 -16.24 -10.18
CA THR A 275 -10.65 -16.07 -9.25
C THR A 275 -10.92 -15.00 -8.19
N ILE A 276 -11.60 -13.91 -8.53
CA ILE A 276 -11.98 -12.87 -7.55
C ILE A 276 -13.09 -13.38 -6.63
N LEU A 277 -14.05 -14.14 -7.16
CA LEU A 277 -15.16 -14.70 -6.39
C LEU A 277 -14.75 -15.84 -5.45
N GLU A 278 -13.61 -16.50 -5.67
CA GLU A 278 -13.04 -17.47 -4.71
C GLU A 278 -12.84 -16.83 -3.33
N SER A 279 -12.37 -15.58 -3.28
CA SER A 279 -12.18 -14.86 -2.01
C SER A 279 -12.16 -13.33 -2.19
N PRO A 280 -13.33 -12.66 -2.27
CA PRO A 280 -13.41 -11.21 -2.47
C PRO A 280 -12.68 -10.39 -1.40
N LYS A 281 -12.65 -10.90 -0.15
CA LYS A 281 -11.91 -10.27 0.97
C LYS A 281 -10.40 -10.30 0.73
N ALA A 282 -9.86 -11.40 0.20
CA ALA A 282 -8.44 -11.50 -0.09
C ALA A 282 -8.08 -10.62 -1.29
N ALA A 283 -8.92 -10.62 -2.33
CA ALA A 283 -8.79 -9.72 -3.48
C ALA A 283 -8.82 -8.24 -3.05
N TRP A 284 -9.75 -7.84 -2.17
CA TRP A 284 -9.79 -6.47 -1.62
C TRP A 284 -8.50 -6.14 -0.87
N ARG A 285 -8.03 -7.03 0.01
CA ARG A 285 -6.80 -6.78 0.77
C ARG A 285 -5.59 -6.52 -0.13
N GLN A 286 -5.51 -7.20 -1.27
CA GLN A 286 -4.43 -7.01 -2.26
C GLN A 286 -4.45 -5.61 -2.92
N VAL A 287 -5.61 -4.96 -3.01
CA VAL A 287 -5.78 -3.64 -3.65
C VAL A 287 -6.25 -2.54 -2.69
N SER A 288 -6.38 -2.83 -1.40
CA SER A 288 -6.91 -1.89 -0.41
C SER A 288 -6.06 -0.63 -0.28
N GLY A 289 -4.73 -0.75 -0.32
CA GLY A 289 -3.83 0.40 -0.36
C GLY A 289 -4.10 1.32 -1.56
N LEU A 290 -4.49 0.76 -2.71
CA LEU A 290 -4.83 1.55 -3.90
C LEU A 290 -6.10 2.36 -3.72
N ALA A 291 -7.09 1.78 -3.05
CA ALA A 291 -8.32 2.49 -2.69
C ALA A 291 -7.98 3.72 -1.86
N MET A 292 -7.11 3.54 -0.88
CA MET A 292 -6.78 4.57 0.10
C MET A 292 -5.95 5.67 -0.53
N THR A 293 -4.96 5.34 -1.34
CA THR A 293 -4.17 6.34 -2.08
C THR A 293 -5.00 7.10 -3.10
N SER A 294 -5.91 6.43 -3.81
CA SER A 294 -6.82 7.10 -4.75
C SER A 294 -7.79 8.05 -4.02
N PHE A 295 -8.32 7.62 -2.87
CA PHE A 295 -9.13 8.49 -2.00
C PHE A 295 -8.32 9.69 -1.51
N ILE A 296 -7.12 9.47 -0.97
CA ILE A 296 -6.20 10.53 -0.53
C ILE A 296 -5.90 11.49 -1.67
N ALA A 297 -5.63 11.00 -2.89
CA ALA A 297 -5.33 11.84 -4.05
C ALA A 297 -6.49 12.77 -4.42
N VAL A 298 -7.74 12.30 -4.33
CA VAL A 298 -8.93 13.14 -4.57
C VAL A 298 -9.12 14.16 -3.44
N VAL A 299 -8.98 13.75 -2.17
CA VAL A 299 -9.04 14.67 -1.01
C VAL A 299 -7.96 15.76 -1.15
N ALA A 300 -6.73 15.35 -1.43
CA ALA A 300 -5.58 16.20 -1.67
C ALA A 300 -5.86 17.20 -2.79
N GLY A 301 -6.22 16.72 -3.98
CA GLY A 301 -6.43 17.59 -5.13
C GLY A 301 -7.61 18.53 -4.99
N THR A 302 -8.67 18.12 -4.28
CA THR A 302 -9.82 19.00 -3.99
C THR A 302 -9.46 20.05 -2.96
N GLY A 303 -8.65 19.72 -1.94
CA GLY A 303 -8.02 20.70 -1.07
C GLY A 303 -7.21 21.73 -1.85
N LEU A 304 -6.35 21.29 -2.78
CA LEU A 304 -5.57 22.20 -3.64
C LEU A 304 -6.45 23.10 -4.51
N ALA A 305 -7.54 22.58 -5.05
CA ALA A 305 -8.46 23.36 -5.87
C ALA A 305 -9.10 24.51 -5.08
N VAL A 306 -9.52 24.23 -3.84
CA VAL A 306 -10.08 25.24 -2.93
C VAL A 306 -9.03 26.30 -2.59
N LEU A 307 -7.78 25.89 -2.28
CA LEU A 307 -6.69 26.82 -1.95
C LEU A 307 -6.34 27.76 -3.12
N ASN A 308 -6.34 27.26 -4.36
CA ASN A 308 -6.09 28.10 -5.53
C ASN A 308 -7.19 29.15 -5.76
N GLY A 309 -8.44 28.85 -5.42
CA GLY A 309 -9.55 29.81 -5.51
C GLY A 309 -9.51 30.90 -4.44
N ALA A 310 -8.93 30.61 -3.27
CA ALA A 310 -8.83 31.53 -2.14
C ALA A 310 -7.63 32.49 -2.23
N GLY A 311 -6.58 32.15 -2.98
CA GLY A 311 -5.30 32.88 -3.02
C GLY A 311 -5.27 34.23 -3.74
N ALA A 312 -6.40 34.76 -4.20
CA ALA A 312 -6.45 36.02 -4.93
C ALA A 312 -6.36 37.23 -3.96
N GLY A 313 -5.17 37.80 -3.80
CA GLY A 313 -4.96 39.09 -3.11
C GLY A 313 -4.26 39.04 -1.75
N ILE A 314 -3.45 38.01 -1.47
CA ILE A 314 -2.88 37.75 -0.14
C ILE A 314 -1.36 38.12 -0.08
N GLY A 315 -0.84 38.46 1.10
CA GLY A 315 0.56 38.80 1.34
C GLY A 315 1.58 37.68 1.00
N THR A 316 2.86 38.03 0.92
CA THR A 316 3.94 37.15 0.41
C THR A 316 4.17 35.89 1.26
N ALA A 317 4.04 35.96 2.58
CA ALA A 317 4.19 34.80 3.48
C ALA A 317 3.07 33.77 3.30
N GLU A 318 1.83 34.24 3.16
CA GLU A 318 0.67 33.39 2.93
C GLU A 318 0.74 32.76 1.53
N ALA A 319 1.15 33.51 0.51
CA ALA A 319 1.38 32.98 -0.83
C ALA A 319 2.42 31.83 -0.86
N ASN A 320 3.50 31.96 -0.09
CA ASN A 320 4.49 30.88 0.06
C ASN A 320 3.88 29.65 0.74
N LEU A 321 3.11 29.82 1.82
CA LEU A 321 2.41 28.72 2.48
C LEU A 321 1.47 27.99 1.52
N TYR A 322 0.67 28.71 0.72
CA TYR A 322 -0.23 28.09 -0.25
C TYR A 322 0.52 27.30 -1.33
N ASN A 323 1.63 27.84 -1.85
CA ASN A 323 2.45 27.14 -2.85
C ASN A 323 3.17 25.90 -2.26
N ASP A 324 3.63 26.01 -1.02
CA ASP A 324 4.26 24.92 -0.29
C ASP A 324 3.26 23.83 0.07
N MET A 325 2.04 24.19 0.47
CA MET A 325 0.93 23.24 0.66
C MET A 325 0.69 22.45 -0.63
N ARG A 326 0.70 23.11 -1.79
CA ARG A 326 0.59 22.44 -3.09
C ARG A 326 1.70 21.45 -3.34
N THR A 327 2.93 21.85 -3.11
CA THR A 327 4.11 21.01 -3.28
C THR A 327 4.09 19.82 -2.32
N GLY A 328 3.83 20.05 -1.03
CA GLY A 328 3.76 19.00 0.00
C GLY A 328 2.65 17.98 -0.25
N VAL A 329 1.47 18.44 -0.70
CA VAL A 329 0.37 17.55 -1.10
C VAL A 329 0.77 16.69 -2.30
N MET A 330 1.38 17.27 -3.34
CA MET A 330 1.86 16.51 -4.50
C MET A 330 2.90 15.45 -4.11
N ILE A 331 3.87 15.81 -3.28
CA ILE A 331 4.90 14.88 -2.77
C ILE A 331 4.25 13.73 -2.01
N THR A 332 3.31 14.02 -1.10
CA THR A 332 2.62 13.01 -0.29
C THR A 332 1.83 12.03 -1.17
N VAL A 333 1.13 12.54 -2.20
CA VAL A 333 0.37 11.71 -3.13
C VAL A 333 1.29 10.85 -3.99
N VAL A 334 2.39 11.41 -4.53
CA VAL A 334 3.39 10.65 -5.30
C VAL A 334 4.02 9.57 -4.43
N ALA A 335 4.47 9.90 -3.21
CA ALA A 335 5.02 8.93 -2.27
C ALA A 335 4.04 7.81 -1.95
N SER A 336 2.76 8.15 -1.75
CA SER A 336 1.69 7.17 -1.53
C SER A 336 1.52 6.23 -2.72
N PHE A 337 1.51 6.75 -3.96
CA PHE A 337 1.40 5.91 -5.16
C PHE A 337 2.62 5.02 -5.35
N LEU A 338 3.83 5.50 -5.05
CA LEU A 338 5.04 4.69 -5.08
C LEU A 338 4.95 3.54 -4.08
N LEU A 339 4.56 3.81 -2.82
CA LEU A 339 4.36 2.77 -1.81
C LEU A 339 3.35 1.71 -2.26
N VAL A 340 2.24 2.16 -2.84
CA VAL A 340 1.21 1.21 -3.26
C VAL A 340 1.59 0.45 -4.52
N ALA A 341 2.30 1.07 -5.48
CA ALA A 341 2.85 0.35 -6.64
C ALA A 341 3.81 -0.76 -6.18
N CYS A 342 4.68 -0.48 -5.21
CA CYS A 342 5.55 -1.48 -4.59
C CYS A 342 4.75 -2.58 -3.91
N SER A 343 3.73 -2.23 -3.12
CA SER A 343 2.85 -3.18 -2.42
C SER A 343 2.09 -4.08 -3.39
N ALA A 344 1.57 -3.51 -4.47
CA ALA A 344 0.92 -4.26 -5.54
C ALA A 344 1.91 -5.25 -6.17
N GLY A 345 3.13 -4.82 -6.51
CA GLY A 345 4.17 -5.69 -7.05
C GLY A 345 4.53 -6.86 -6.13
N VAL A 346 4.73 -6.61 -4.84
CA VAL A 346 5.05 -7.64 -3.84
C VAL A 346 3.88 -8.63 -3.67
N ASN A 347 2.65 -8.11 -3.55
CA ASN A 347 1.45 -8.95 -3.43
C ASN A 347 1.22 -9.82 -4.67
N GLN A 348 1.54 -9.30 -5.86
CA GLN A 348 1.43 -10.05 -7.11
C GLN A 348 2.49 -11.12 -7.22
N ALA A 349 3.74 -10.77 -6.90
CA ALA A 349 4.82 -11.75 -6.86
C ALA A 349 4.49 -12.85 -5.85
N ALA A 350 3.93 -12.53 -4.68
CA ALA A 350 3.39 -13.52 -3.75
C ALA A 350 2.31 -14.40 -4.39
N ALA A 351 1.30 -13.80 -5.02
CA ALA A 351 0.14 -14.50 -5.57
C ALA A 351 0.47 -15.46 -6.72
N ILE A 352 1.37 -15.05 -7.63
CA ILE A 352 1.86 -15.91 -8.74
C ILE A 352 2.45 -17.20 -8.18
N LEU A 353 3.24 -16.99 -7.15
CA LEU A 353 4.23 -17.92 -6.67
C LEU A 353 3.48 -18.87 -5.68
N ASP A 354 2.39 -18.42 -5.04
CA ASP A 354 1.45 -19.21 -4.20
C ASP A 354 0.56 -20.12 -5.05
N ARG A 355 0.23 -19.72 -6.29
CA ARG A 355 -0.58 -20.52 -7.24
C ARG A 355 0.27 -21.34 -8.20
N ARG A 356 1.57 -21.53 -7.91
CA ARG A 356 2.52 -22.22 -8.80
C ARG A 356 2.04 -23.60 -9.23
N GLU A 357 1.61 -24.43 -8.28
CA GLU A 357 1.11 -25.78 -8.56
C GLU A 357 -0.12 -25.79 -9.49
N LEU A 358 -1.03 -24.83 -9.29
CA LEU A 358 -2.20 -24.66 -10.14
C LEU A 358 -1.82 -24.22 -11.56
N TYR A 359 -0.82 -23.34 -11.72
CA TYR A 359 -0.36 -22.96 -13.04
C TYR A 359 0.36 -24.13 -13.74
N ILE A 360 1.15 -24.93 -13.01
CA ILE A 360 1.81 -26.12 -13.57
C ILE A 360 0.77 -27.15 -14.00
N SER A 361 -0.27 -27.41 -13.20
CA SER A 361 -1.31 -28.37 -13.57
C SER A 361 -2.13 -27.91 -14.79
N LEU A 362 -2.42 -26.61 -14.91
CA LEU A 362 -3.06 -26.03 -16.09
C LEU A 362 -2.19 -26.16 -17.36
N ASP A 363 -0.88 -25.90 -17.26
CA ASP A 363 0.07 -26.08 -18.37
C ASP A 363 0.13 -27.57 -18.79
N ARG A 364 0.16 -28.50 -17.81
CA ARG A 364 0.10 -29.95 -18.05
C ARG A 364 -1.21 -30.42 -18.68
N MET A 365 -2.32 -29.75 -18.41
CA MET A 365 -3.62 -30.01 -19.06
C MET A 365 -3.73 -29.37 -20.46
N GLY A 366 -2.66 -28.72 -20.96
CA GLY A 366 -2.62 -28.13 -22.29
C GLY A 366 -3.22 -26.72 -22.39
N MET A 367 -3.44 -26.01 -21.27
CA MET A 367 -3.93 -24.65 -21.31
C MET A 367 -2.87 -23.71 -21.92
N PRO A 368 -3.19 -22.94 -22.98
CA PRO A 368 -2.21 -22.05 -23.59
C PRO A 368 -1.72 -20.98 -22.60
N ARG A 369 -0.39 -20.79 -22.52
CA ARG A 369 0.26 -19.82 -21.62
C ARG A 369 -0.27 -18.40 -21.78
N THR A 370 -0.60 -18.00 -23.01
CA THR A 370 -1.20 -16.70 -23.33
C THR A 370 -2.55 -16.49 -22.64
N VAL A 371 -3.37 -17.53 -22.54
CA VAL A 371 -4.69 -17.49 -21.86
C VAL A 371 -4.49 -17.42 -20.34
N MET A 372 -3.54 -18.18 -19.79
CA MET A 372 -3.20 -18.13 -18.36
C MET A 372 -2.70 -16.73 -17.95
N ASP A 373 -1.80 -16.17 -18.75
CA ASP A 373 -1.26 -14.82 -18.55
C ASP A 373 -2.34 -13.75 -18.68
N ALA A 374 -3.18 -13.82 -19.71
CA ALA A 374 -4.26 -12.88 -19.91
C ALA A 374 -5.29 -12.95 -18.77
N ALA A 375 -5.64 -14.17 -18.32
CA ALA A 375 -6.55 -14.37 -17.20
C ALA A 375 -5.96 -13.80 -15.89
N ARG A 376 -4.68 -14.06 -15.62
CA ARG A 376 -3.98 -13.50 -14.45
C ARG A 376 -3.96 -11.97 -14.49
N LYS A 377 -3.48 -11.38 -15.60
CA LYS A 377 -3.40 -9.92 -15.76
C LYS A 377 -4.78 -9.29 -15.55
N ARG A 378 -5.84 -9.90 -16.09
CA ARG A 378 -7.20 -9.41 -15.93
C ARG A 378 -7.76 -9.58 -14.52
N ALA A 379 -7.45 -10.69 -13.84
CA ALA A 379 -7.86 -10.94 -12.46
C ALA A 379 -7.28 -9.89 -11.48
N ILE A 380 -6.12 -9.31 -11.83
CA ILE A 380 -5.48 -8.25 -11.04
C ILE A 380 -5.98 -6.86 -11.47
N MET A 381 -5.99 -6.58 -12.78
CA MET A 381 -6.37 -5.27 -13.31
C MET A 381 -7.84 -4.91 -13.08
N SER A 382 -8.72 -5.91 -13.05
CA SER A 382 -10.15 -5.69 -12.83
C SER A 382 -10.41 -5.09 -11.43
N PRO A 383 -9.98 -5.70 -10.31
CA PRO A 383 -10.03 -5.08 -9.00
C PRO A 383 -9.35 -3.71 -8.94
N VAL A 384 -8.14 -3.57 -9.49
CA VAL A 384 -7.41 -2.28 -9.46
C VAL A 384 -8.27 -1.15 -10.04
N ARG A 385 -8.82 -1.33 -11.25
CA ARG A 385 -9.66 -0.30 -11.88
C ARG A 385 -10.93 -0.01 -11.08
N ILE A 386 -11.63 -1.06 -10.62
CA ILE A 386 -12.87 -0.90 -9.84
C ILE A 386 -12.59 -0.13 -8.56
N VAL A 387 -11.49 -0.44 -7.88
CA VAL A 387 -11.15 0.15 -6.59
C VAL A 387 -10.64 1.57 -6.75
N THR A 388 -9.77 1.85 -7.71
CA THR A 388 -9.27 3.21 -7.96
C THR A 388 -10.41 4.13 -8.35
N VAL A 389 -11.25 3.74 -9.31
CA VAL A 389 -12.41 4.55 -9.72
C VAL A 389 -13.45 4.64 -8.60
N GLY A 390 -13.78 3.53 -7.95
CA GLY A 390 -14.80 3.51 -6.89
C GLY A 390 -14.42 4.35 -5.68
N SER A 391 -13.14 4.35 -5.28
CA SER A 391 -12.64 5.19 -4.19
C SER A 391 -12.56 6.66 -4.56
N ALA A 392 -12.18 6.99 -5.81
CA ALA A 392 -12.20 8.36 -6.30
C ALA A 392 -13.62 8.93 -6.35
N VAL A 393 -14.59 8.15 -6.84
CA VAL A 393 -16.02 8.53 -6.85
C VAL A 393 -16.54 8.70 -5.43
N LEU A 394 -16.27 7.74 -4.53
CA LEU A 394 -16.70 7.85 -3.14
C LEU A 394 -16.12 9.11 -2.47
N SER A 395 -14.84 9.40 -2.72
CA SER A 395 -14.19 10.62 -2.22
C SER A 395 -14.84 11.89 -2.77
N GLY A 396 -15.11 11.93 -4.08
CA GLY A 396 -15.75 13.08 -4.72
C GLY A 396 -17.17 13.31 -4.21
N VAL A 397 -17.93 12.24 -3.95
CA VAL A 397 -19.28 12.33 -3.37
C VAL A 397 -19.22 12.80 -1.91
N LEU A 398 -18.35 12.21 -1.08
CA LEU A 398 -18.20 12.60 0.33
C LEU A 398 -17.79 14.06 0.49
N LEU A 399 -16.88 14.52 -0.37
CA LEU A 399 -16.37 15.88 -0.34
C LEU A 399 -17.17 16.82 -1.23
N PHE A 400 -18.28 16.39 -1.82
CA PHE A 400 -19.02 17.19 -2.79
C PHE A 400 -19.34 18.63 -2.35
N PRO A 401 -19.68 18.92 -1.08
CA PRO A 401 -19.85 20.30 -0.62
C PRO A 401 -18.61 21.17 -0.81
N LEU A 402 -17.41 20.61 -0.66
CA LEU A 402 -16.12 21.27 -0.91
C LEU A 402 -15.73 21.19 -2.39
N THR A 403 -15.91 20.03 -3.04
CA THR A 403 -15.52 19.83 -4.43
C THR A 403 -16.43 20.56 -5.42
N GLY A 404 -17.70 20.77 -5.10
CA GLY A 404 -18.67 21.44 -5.96
C GLY A 404 -18.29 22.90 -6.18
N LEU A 405 -17.81 23.58 -5.13
CA LEU A 405 -17.19 24.90 -5.24
C LEU A 405 -15.92 24.81 -6.10
N ALA A 406 -15.02 23.86 -5.83
CA ALA A 406 -13.80 23.68 -6.62
C ALA A 406 -14.05 23.35 -8.12
N MET A 407 -15.08 22.59 -8.45
CA MET A 407 -15.45 22.22 -9.83
C MET A 407 -15.90 23.43 -10.65
N ILE A 408 -16.52 24.41 -10.00
CA ILE A 408 -16.99 25.64 -10.66
C ILE A 408 -15.82 26.62 -10.86
N PHE A 409 -14.90 26.71 -9.90
CA PHE A 409 -13.84 27.73 -9.89
C PHE A 409 -12.48 27.27 -10.45
N SER A 410 -12.18 25.97 -10.58
CA SER A 410 -10.85 25.49 -11.04
C SER A 410 -10.89 24.18 -11.83
N PRO A 411 -11.28 24.18 -13.13
CA PRO A 411 -11.31 22.96 -13.96
C PRO A 411 -9.93 22.31 -14.14
N LEU A 412 -8.85 23.08 -14.03
CA LEU A 412 -7.47 22.59 -14.09
C LEU A 412 -7.17 21.60 -12.95
N SER A 413 -7.75 21.79 -11.76
CA SER A 413 -7.55 20.91 -10.62
C SER A 413 -8.09 19.49 -10.86
N LEU A 414 -9.22 19.35 -11.55
CA LEU A 414 -9.80 18.07 -11.94
C LEU A 414 -8.90 17.32 -12.92
N LEU A 415 -8.29 18.04 -13.87
CA LEU A 415 -7.32 17.46 -14.80
C LEU A 415 -6.05 16.98 -14.07
N VAL A 416 -5.57 17.75 -13.09
CA VAL A 416 -4.42 17.34 -12.26
C VAL A 416 -4.77 16.08 -11.44
N ILE A 417 -5.95 16.02 -10.81
CA ILE A 417 -6.42 14.83 -10.09
C ILE A 417 -6.50 13.63 -11.04
N ALA A 418 -7.13 13.79 -12.20
CA ALA A 418 -7.25 12.73 -13.19
C ALA A 418 -5.88 12.26 -13.68
N GLY A 419 -4.95 13.18 -13.92
CA GLY A 419 -3.57 12.90 -14.32
C GLY A 419 -2.79 12.15 -13.24
N ILE A 420 -2.93 12.54 -11.98
CA ILE A 420 -2.32 11.84 -10.83
C ILE A 420 -2.87 10.42 -10.70
N LEU A 421 -4.20 10.24 -10.80
CA LEU A 421 -4.84 8.93 -10.74
C LEU A 421 -4.39 8.06 -11.92
N ALA A 422 -4.34 8.61 -13.13
CA ALA A 422 -3.88 7.92 -14.33
C ALA A 422 -2.39 7.52 -14.22
N GLY A 423 -1.55 8.44 -13.74
CA GLY A 423 -0.13 8.19 -13.48
C GLY A 423 0.06 7.10 -12.43
N GLY A 424 -0.73 7.12 -11.35
CA GLY A 424 -0.75 6.07 -10.33
C GLY A 424 -1.14 4.71 -10.90
N ILE A 425 -2.21 4.64 -11.70
CA ILE A 425 -2.61 3.43 -12.44
C ILE A 425 -1.47 2.96 -13.37
N GLY A 426 -0.81 3.88 -14.05
CA GLY A 426 0.34 3.62 -14.92
C GLY A 426 1.53 3.03 -14.17
N LEU A 427 1.89 3.57 -13.00
CA LEU A 427 2.97 3.03 -12.16
C LEU A 427 2.69 1.59 -11.72
N ILE A 428 1.45 1.27 -11.39
CA ILE A 428 1.04 -0.10 -11.05
C ILE A 428 1.10 -1.00 -12.27
N TRP A 429 0.71 -0.49 -13.44
CA TRP A 429 0.81 -1.22 -14.70
C TRP A 429 2.27 -1.53 -15.05
N LEU A 430 3.19 -0.58 -14.85
CA LEU A 430 4.62 -0.78 -15.03
C LEU A 430 5.18 -1.78 -14.02
N GLY A 431 4.77 -1.73 -12.75
CA GLY A 431 5.13 -2.74 -11.75
C GLY A 431 4.63 -4.14 -12.13
N LEU A 432 3.41 -4.23 -12.67
CA LEU A 432 2.83 -5.46 -13.22
C LEU A 432 3.64 -5.98 -14.40
N ALA A 433 4.04 -5.11 -15.33
CA ALA A 433 4.86 -5.47 -16.48
C ALA A 433 6.25 -5.95 -16.05
N ALA A 434 6.88 -5.27 -15.10
CA ALA A 434 8.17 -5.65 -14.52
C ALA A 434 8.14 -7.01 -13.80
N SER A 435 6.98 -7.43 -13.29
CA SER A 435 6.80 -8.75 -12.67
C SER A 435 6.61 -9.91 -13.66
N ALA A 436 6.33 -9.62 -14.94
CA ALA A 436 6.14 -10.64 -15.98
C ALA A 436 7.35 -11.58 -16.20
N PRO A 437 8.62 -11.11 -16.26
CA PRO A 437 9.78 -12.00 -16.41
C PRO A 437 9.99 -12.97 -15.23
N VAL A 438 9.44 -12.68 -14.05
CA VAL A 438 9.47 -13.60 -12.89
C VAL A 438 8.65 -14.86 -13.18
N LEU A 439 7.51 -14.72 -13.86
CA LEU A 439 6.71 -15.87 -14.29
C LEU A 439 7.46 -16.74 -15.32
N GLY A 440 8.14 -16.11 -16.28
CA GLY A 440 8.95 -16.82 -17.27
C GLY A 440 10.02 -17.70 -16.60
N ARG A 441 10.66 -17.19 -15.54
CA ARG A 441 11.64 -17.97 -14.74
C ARG A 441 11.00 -19.06 -13.90
N VAL A 442 9.81 -18.85 -13.34
CA VAL A 442 9.09 -19.88 -12.54
C VAL A 442 8.62 -21.04 -13.42
N LEU A 443 8.18 -20.74 -14.65
CA LEU A 443 7.79 -21.76 -15.63
C LEU A 443 9.03 -22.51 -16.19
N ALA A 444 10.13 -21.80 -16.45
CA ALA A 444 11.38 -22.42 -16.89
C ALA A 444 12.02 -23.32 -15.81
N GLY A 445 11.97 -22.94 -14.54
CA GLY A 445 12.45 -23.78 -13.43
C GLY A 445 11.52 -24.97 -13.09
N GLY A 446 10.35 -25.07 -13.72
CA GLY A 446 9.47 -26.24 -13.64
C GLY A 446 9.81 -27.33 -14.65
N SER A 447 10.44 -26.98 -15.78
CA SER A 447 10.85 -27.97 -16.79
C SER A 447 12.17 -28.64 -16.44
N THR A 448 13.07 -27.99 -15.69
CA THR A 448 14.38 -28.54 -15.31
C THR A 448 14.37 -29.49 -14.10
N ALA A 449 13.21 -29.70 -13.47
CA ALA A 449 13.06 -30.66 -12.37
C ALA A 449 12.33 -31.95 -12.81
N ALA A 450 12.08 -32.08 -14.11
CA ALA A 450 11.40 -33.22 -14.73
C ALA A 450 12.32 -34.04 -15.65
N ASP A 451 13.58 -33.60 -15.80
CA ASP A 451 14.72 -34.40 -16.26
C ASP A 451 15.63 -34.66 -15.06
#